data_AF-A0A2W4YXA4-F1
#
_entry.id   AF-A0A2W4YXA4-F1
#
_cell.length_a   1.000
_cell.length_b   1.000
_cell.length_c   1.000
_cell.angle_alpha   90.00
_cell.angle_beta   90.00
_cell.angle_gamma   90.00
#
_symmetry.space_group_name_H-M   'P 1'
#
loop_
_entity.id
_entity.type
_entity.pdbx_description
1 polymer ?
#
loop_
_entity_poly.entity_id
_entity_poly.type
_entity_poly.pdbx_seq_one_letter_code
_entity_poly.pdbx_strand_id
1 'polypeptide(L)'
;IAKNGNVITRQYGSWVFLGEIITNLPLAADAPHTAHCGTCTRCLEACPTAAIRAPGVVDANRCIAYHTIENRAEVLPEAIAQNLQNWVAGCDICQDVCPWNQRFAQATDIADFAPYPENVSPTLANLATITEAEWNDRFPASALRRIKPPMLRRNAEAAIAAHEIAPQQPSAECYGH
;
A
#
# COMPACT_ATOMS: atom_id res chain seq x y z
N ILE A 1 6.09 7.47 15.15
CA ILE A 1 5.81 6.25 14.36
C ILE A 1 4.64 5.50 14.99
N ALA A 2 3.69 5.04 14.17
CA ALA A 2 2.53 4.26 14.57
C ALA A 2 2.85 2.74 14.64
N LYS A 3 1.95 1.95 15.22
CA LYS A 3 2.15 0.50 15.36
C LYS A 3 2.24 -0.25 14.02
N ASN A 4 1.69 0.31 12.94
CA ASN A 4 1.82 -0.23 11.58
C ASN A 4 3.14 0.16 10.89
N GLY A 5 4.04 0.88 11.57
CA GLY A 5 5.33 1.31 11.02
C GLY A 5 5.31 2.66 10.31
N ASN A 6 4.14 3.23 10.03
CA ASN A 6 4.03 4.51 9.32
C ASN A 6 4.27 5.74 10.24
N VAL A 7 4.71 6.84 9.64
CA VAL A 7 4.61 8.16 10.27
C VAL A 7 3.13 8.57 10.28
N ILE A 8 2.67 9.15 11.40
CA ILE A 8 1.32 9.69 11.52
C ILE A 8 1.39 11.13 11.99
N THR A 9 0.59 11.97 11.35
CA THR A 9 0.42 13.38 11.66
C THR A 9 -0.95 13.61 12.29
N ARG A 10 -1.10 14.69 13.06
CA ARG A 10 -2.40 15.07 13.63
C ARG A 10 -3.35 15.70 12.61
N GLN A 11 -2.83 16.16 11.48
CA GLN A 11 -3.59 16.91 10.48
C GLN A 11 -4.02 16.06 9.28
N TYR A 12 -3.23 15.04 8.91
CA TYR A 12 -3.42 14.26 7.68
C TYR A 12 -3.41 12.74 7.91
N GLY A 13 -3.26 12.28 9.15
CA GLY A 13 -3.04 10.85 9.41
C GLY A 13 -1.69 10.38 8.84
N SER A 14 -1.66 9.19 8.24
CA SER A 14 -0.47 8.60 7.58
C SER A 14 -0.44 8.75 6.05
N TRP A 15 -1.46 9.36 5.44
CA TRP A 15 -1.51 9.60 4.00
C TRP A 15 -0.66 10.82 3.61
N VAL A 16 0.64 10.72 3.84
CA VAL A 16 1.62 11.78 3.57
C VAL A 16 2.86 11.21 2.89
N PHE A 17 3.44 11.96 1.97
CA PHE A 17 4.78 11.68 1.47
C PHE A 17 5.82 12.30 2.40
N LEU A 18 6.96 11.61 2.54
CA LEU A 18 8.09 12.09 3.32
C LEU A 18 9.21 12.52 2.37
N GLY A 19 9.82 13.66 2.67
CA GLY A 19 11.02 14.16 2.00
C GLY A 19 11.95 14.79 3.03
N GLU A 20 13.25 14.70 2.78
CA GLU A 20 14.28 15.29 3.64
C GLU A 20 15.29 16.08 2.81
N ILE A 21 15.84 17.14 3.40
CA ILE A 21 16.91 17.96 2.81
C ILE A 21 18.07 17.97 3.80
N ILE A 22 19.21 17.43 3.37
CA ILE A 22 20.44 17.48 4.16
C ILE A 22 21.11 18.83 3.92
N THR A 23 21.41 19.55 5.00
CA THR A 23 22.00 20.88 4.95
C THR A 23 23.03 21.07 6.07
N ASN A 24 23.95 22.01 5.86
CA ASN A 24 24.91 22.46 6.87
C ASN A 24 24.46 23.73 7.60
N LEU A 25 23.26 24.25 7.28
CA LEU A 25 22.69 25.38 7.99
C LEU A 25 22.47 25.02 9.47
N PRO A 26 22.85 25.90 10.41
CA PRO A 26 22.60 25.66 11.83
C PRO A 26 21.12 25.90 12.15
N LEU A 27 20.33 24.83 12.17
CA LEU A 27 18.91 24.85 12.53
C LEU A 27 18.71 24.32 13.95
N ALA A 28 17.81 24.96 14.70
CA ALA A 28 17.35 24.41 15.97
C ALA A 28 16.47 23.17 15.70
N ALA A 29 16.74 22.06 16.39
CA ALA A 29 15.96 20.84 16.24
C ALA A 29 14.58 20.96 16.90
N ASP A 30 13.57 20.36 16.27
CA ASP A 30 12.22 20.28 16.83
C ASP A 30 12.14 19.31 18.02
N ALA A 31 11.08 19.46 18.82
CA ALA A 31 10.79 18.54 19.90
C ALA A 31 10.35 17.15 19.37
N PRO A 32 10.75 16.04 20.00
CA PRO A 32 10.30 14.71 19.62
C PRO A 32 8.77 14.59 19.68
N HIS A 33 8.19 13.93 18.69
CA HIS A 33 6.76 13.70 18.64
C HIS A 33 6.35 12.53 19.56
N THR A 34 5.18 12.64 20.19
CA THR A 34 4.68 11.60 21.10
C THR A 34 4.07 10.39 20.36
N ALA A 35 3.93 9.26 21.06
CA ALA A 35 3.25 8.07 20.57
C ALA A 35 1.72 8.25 20.64
N HIS A 36 1.01 7.82 19.59
CA HIS A 36 -0.39 8.18 19.35
C HIS A 36 -1.35 6.99 19.25
N CYS A 37 -0.84 5.76 19.25
CA CYS A 37 -1.67 4.57 19.07
C CYS A 37 -2.36 4.11 20.36
N GLY A 38 -1.85 4.47 21.54
CA GLY A 38 -2.35 3.97 22.82
C GLY A 38 -2.49 2.44 22.84
N THR A 39 -3.65 1.95 23.28
CA THR A 39 -3.99 0.52 23.36
C THR A 39 -4.47 -0.09 22.03
N CYS A 40 -4.66 0.70 20.96
CA CYS A 40 -5.21 0.22 19.68
C CYS A 40 -4.36 -0.89 19.04
N THR A 41 -5.00 -1.91 18.49
CA THR A 41 -4.39 -3.08 17.82
C THR A 41 -4.94 -3.35 16.41
N ARG A 42 -5.84 -2.49 15.89
CA ARG A 42 -6.57 -2.73 14.63
C ARG A 42 -5.69 -3.13 13.45
N CYS A 43 -4.56 -2.45 13.23
CA CYS A 43 -3.66 -2.76 12.12
C CYS A 43 -2.94 -4.10 12.28
N LEU A 44 -2.64 -4.53 13.52
CA LEU A 44 -2.03 -5.83 13.79
C LEU A 44 -3.03 -6.96 13.48
N GLU A 45 -4.29 -6.76 13.86
CA GLU A 45 -5.38 -7.73 13.67
C GLU A 45 -5.81 -7.82 12.20
N ALA A 46 -5.87 -6.69 11.49
CA ALA A 46 -6.34 -6.64 10.11
C ALA A 46 -5.30 -7.10 9.08
N CYS A 47 -4.00 -7.12 9.42
CA CYS A 47 -2.96 -7.51 8.49
C CYS A 47 -3.10 -9.00 8.12
N PRO A 48 -3.45 -9.35 6.87
CA PRO A 48 -3.88 -10.71 6.53
C PRO A 48 -2.75 -11.75 6.65
N THR A 49 -1.51 -11.29 6.53
CA THR A 49 -0.29 -12.11 6.67
C THR A 49 0.37 -11.93 8.03
N ALA A 50 -0.25 -11.19 8.96
CA ALA A 50 0.31 -10.83 10.26
C ALA A 50 1.74 -10.26 10.18
N ALA A 51 2.03 -9.45 9.16
CA ALA A 51 3.36 -8.87 8.93
C ALA A 51 3.82 -7.94 10.05
N ILE A 52 2.90 -7.31 10.78
CA ILE A 52 3.22 -6.47 11.94
C ILE A 52 3.43 -7.38 13.16
N ARG A 53 4.68 -7.79 13.40
CA ARG A 53 5.05 -8.79 14.43
C ARG A 53 5.03 -8.22 15.85
N ALA A 54 5.25 -6.93 15.96
CA ALA A 54 5.16 -6.17 17.21
C ALA A 54 4.82 -4.70 16.87
N PRO A 55 4.33 -3.89 17.83
CA PRO A 55 4.13 -2.45 17.64
C PRO A 55 5.32 -1.76 16.96
N GLY A 56 5.13 -1.30 15.71
CA GLY A 56 6.15 -0.58 14.94
C GLY A 56 7.18 -1.48 14.24
N VAL A 57 7.03 -2.81 14.29
CA VAL A 57 7.94 -3.77 13.68
C VAL A 57 7.21 -4.55 12.60
N VAL A 58 7.57 -4.29 11.34
CA VAL A 58 6.99 -4.92 10.15
C VAL A 58 7.99 -5.91 9.55
N ASP A 59 7.61 -7.17 9.46
CA ASP A 59 8.37 -8.21 8.77
C ASP A 59 8.09 -8.15 7.26
N ALA A 60 9.08 -7.67 6.50
CA ALA A 60 8.98 -7.52 5.05
C ALA A 60 8.72 -8.85 4.33
N ASN A 61 9.21 -9.99 4.85
CA ASN A 61 9.00 -11.32 4.26
C ASN A 61 7.55 -11.80 4.35
N ARG A 62 6.71 -11.06 5.06
CA ARG A 62 5.28 -11.31 5.20
C ARG A 62 4.44 -10.16 4.68
N CYS A 63 5.04 -9.01 4.33
CA CYS A 63 4.30 -7.82 3.95
C CYS A 63 3.87 -7.86 2.47
N ILE A 64 2.57 -7.77 2.21
CA ILE A 64 2.03 -7.76 0.83
C ILE A 64 2.62 -6.61 0.02
N ALA A 65 2.77 -5.41 0.61
CA ALA A 65 3.35 -4.27 -0.09
C ALA A 65 4.79 -4.55 -0.56
N TYR A 66 5.61 -5.19 0.28
CA TYR A 66 6.96 -5.61 -0.13
C TYR A 66 6.91 -6.61 -1.29
N HIS A 67 6.06 -7.62 -1.21
CA HIS A 67 6.02 -8.67 -2.23
C HIS A 67 5.44 -8.19 -3.57
N THR A 68 4.52 -7.24 -3.55
CA THR A 68 3.93 -6.68 -4.76
C THR A 68 4.81 -5.60 -5.40
N ILE A 69 5.61 -4.87 -4.61
CA ILE A 69 6.44 -3.76 -5.10
C ILE A 69 7.90 -4.18 -5.35
N GLU A 70 8.51 -4.94 -4.44
CA GLU A 70 9.96 -5.14 -4.38
C GLU A 70 10.42 -6.56 -4.72
N ASN A 71 9.67 -7.59 -4.33
CA ASN A 71 10.03 -8.97 -4.60
C ASN A 71 10.07 -9.26 -6.11
N ARG A 72 11.26 -9.55 -6.65
CA ARG A 72 11.48 -9.83 -8.08
C ARG A 72 11.42 -11.32 -8.44
N ALA A 73 11.13 -12.22 -7.49
CA ALA A 73 10.95 -13.64 -7.76
C ALA A 73 9.81 -13.88 -8.76
N GLU A 74 9.93 -14.89 -9.61
CA GLU A 74 8.90 -15.20 -10.61
C GLU A 74 7.58 -15.65 -9.98
N VAL A 75 7.65 -16.35 -8.84
CA VAL A 75 6.50 -16.84 -8.09
C VAL A 75 6.46 -16.20 -6.71
N LEU A 76 5.26 -15.80 -6.27
CA LEU A 76 5.06 -15.28 -4.91
C LEU A 76 5.06 -16.43 -3.89
N PRO A 77 5.56 -16.20 -2.66
CA PRO A 77 5.39 -17.18 -1.60
C PRO A 77 3.90 -17.50 -1.40
N GLU A 78 3.56 -18.77 -1.18
CA GLU A 78 2.17 -19.24 -1.08
C GLU A 78 1.34 -18.45 -0.06
N ALA A 79 1.92 -18.21 1.11
CA ALA A 79 1.27 -17.45 2.19
C ALA A 79 0.94 -15.99 1.79
N ILE A 80 1.65 -15.42 0.82
CA ILE A 80 1.36 -14.10 0.26
C ILE A 80 0.31 -14.22 -0.83
N ALA A 81 0.49 -15.14 -1.78
CA ALA A 81 -0.41 -15.33 -2.92
C ALA A 81 -1.86 -15.54 -2.48
N GLN A 82 -2.08 -16.39 -1.47
CA GLN A 82 -3.42 -16.68 -0.91
C GLN A 82 -4.06 -15.48 -0.18
N ASN A 83 -3.29 -14.46 0.18
CA ASN A 83 -3.72 -13.35 1.03
C ASN A 83 -3.68 -11.98 0.31
N LEU A 84 -3.50 -11.95 -1.01
CA LEU A 84 -3.37 -10.69 -1.76
C LEU A 84 -4.61 -9.80 -1.66
N GLN A 85 -5.82 -10.34 -1.53
CA GLN A 85 -7.07 -9.56 -1.41
C GLN A 85 -7.19 -8.44 -2.47
N ASN A 86 -6.93 -8.78 -3.75
CA ASN A 86 -6.86 -7.84 -4.89
C ASN A 86 -5.70 -6.84 -4.90
N TRP A 87 -4.85 -6.79 -3.88
CA TRP A 87 -3.68 -5.91 -3.86
C TRP A 87 -2.59 -6.42 -4.80
N VAL A 88 -2.44 -5.75 -5.94
CA VAL A 88 -1.45 -6.11 -6.97
C VAL A 88 -0.26 -5.17 -7.04
N ALA A 89 -0.32 -4.02 -6.35
CA ALA A 89 0.78 -3.07 -6.21
C ALA A 89 0.61 -2.27 -4.91
N GLY A 90 1.42 -2.56 -3.90
CA GLY A 90 1.24 -2.02 -2.55
C GLY A 90 0.23 -2.80 -1.72
N CYS A 91 -0.12 -2.27 -0.56
CA CYS A 91 -1.14 -2.80 0.34
C CYS A 91 -1.43 -1.74 1.41
N ASP A 92 -2.66 -1.21 1.45
CA ASP A 92 -3.02 -0.16 2.40
C ASP A 92 -3.93 -0.61 3.55
N ILE A 93 -4.23 -1.90 3.66
CA ILE A 93 -5.11 -2.47 4.71
C ILE A 93 -4.76 -1.92 6.11
N CYS A 94 -3.48 -1.89 6.46
CA CYS A 94 -3.02 -1.43 7.77
C CYS A 94 -3.16 0.09 8.00
N GLN A 95 -3.29 0.87 6.93
CA GLN A 95 -3.58 2.30 6.93
C GLN A 95 -5.09 2.55 6.92
N ASP A 96 -5.87 1.80 6.12
CA ASP A 96 -7.32 1.93 6.00
C ASP A 96 -8.05 1.71 7.32
N VAL A 97 -7.61 0.69 8.09
CA VAL A 97 -8.20 0.40 9.41
C VAL A 97 -7.70 1.34 10.52
N CYS A 98 -6.74 2.21 10.23
CA CYS A 98 -6.13 3.08 11.23
C CYS A 98 -7.10 4.21 11.64
N PRO A 99 -7.45 4.34 12.93
CA PRO A 99 -8.36 5.41 13.39
C PRO A 99 -7.85 6.83 13.10
N TRP A 100 -6.53 7.01 12.96
CA TRP A 100 -5.96 8.30 12.62
C TRP A 100 -6.29 8.72 11.18
N ASN A 101 -6.39 7.77 10.25
CA ASN A 101 -6.79 8.07 8.88
C ASN A 101 -8.30 8.26 8.78
N GLN A 102 -9.09 7.46 9.49
CA GLN A 102 -10.54 7.62 9.55
C GLN A 102 -10.98 8.98 10.10
N ARG A 103 -10.16 9.58 10.97
CA ARG A 103 -10.49 10.84 11.65
C ARG A 103 -9.79 12.08 11.06
N PHE A 104 -8.56 11.94 10.60
CA PHE A 104 -7.70 13.08 10.26
C PHE A 104 -7.17 13.04 8.82
N ALA A 105 -7.41 12.00 8.03
CA ALA A 105 -7.02 12.03 6.63
C ALA A 105 -7.77 13.15 5.90
N GLN A 106 -7.08 13.82 4.98
CA GLN A 106 -7.66 14.82 4.10
C GLN A 106 -7.23 14.49 2.68
N ALA A 107 -8.19 14.54 1.74
CA ALA A 107 -7.86 14.48 0.33
C ALA A 107 -6.96 15.67 -0.04
N THR A 108 -5.97 15.42 -0.87
CA THR A 108 -5.11 16.48 -1.38
C THR A 108 -5.84 17.33 -2.42
N ASP A 109 -5.57 18.62 -2.43
CA ASP A 109 -6.00 19.57 -3.46
C ASP A 109 -4.96 19.71 -4.59
N ILE A 110 -3.87 18.94 -4.55
CA ILE A 110 -2.82 18.94 -5.57
C ILE A 110 -3.27 18.03 -6.72
N ALA A 111 -3.61 18.64 -7.86
CA ALA A 111 -4.11 17.94 -9.04
C ALA A 111 -3.17 16.84 -9.56
N ASP A 112 -1.84 17.04 -9.46
CA ASP A 112 -0.83 16.10 -9.93
C ASP A 112 -0.80 14.77 -9.15
N PHE A 113 -1.46 14.71 -7.98
CA PHE A 113 -1.60 13.49 -7.19
C PHE A 113 -2.87 12.70 -7.52
N ALA A 114 -3.75 13.20 -8.38
CA ALA A 114 -4.90 12.45 -8.86
C ALA A 114 -4.45 11.23 -9.69
N PRO A 115 -5.08 10.06 -9.52
CA PRO A 115 -4.78 8.91 -10.36
C PRO A 115 -5.21 9.17 -11.81
N TYR A 116 -4.48 8.62 -12.77
CA TYR A 116 -4.92 8.59 -14.16
C TYR A 116 -6.27 7.85 -14.26
N PRO A 117 -7.30 8.41 -14.94
CA PRO A 117 -8.66 7.86 -14.94
C PRO A 117 -8.74 6.38 -15.37
N GLU A 118 -7.94 5.97 -16.35
CA GLU A 118 -7.88 4.60 -16.85
C GLU A 118 -7.27 3.59 -15.85
N ASN A 119 -6.69 4.08 -14.76
CA ASN A 119 -6.15 3.28 -13.66
C ASN A 119 -7.03 3.30 -12.40
N VAL A 120 -8.19 3.94 -12.46
CA VAL A 120 -9.18 3.86 -11.39
C VAL A 120 -9.93 2.53 -11.51
N SER A 121 -9.80 1.68 -10.50
CA SER A 121 -10.48 0.38 -10.39
C SER A 121 -10.34 -0.55 -11.61
N PRO A 122 -9.13 -0.83 -12.13
CA PRO A 122 -8.93 -1.80 -13.20
C PRO A 122 -9.27 -3.23 -12.72
N THR A 123 -9.74 -4.07 -13.63
CA THR A 123 -9.99 -5.49 -13.31
C THR A 123 -8.67 -6.25 -13.25
N LEU A 124 -8.60 -7.28 -12.39
CA LEU A 124 -7.44 -8.17 -12.32
C LEU A 124 -7.13 -8.83 -13.67
N ALA A 125 -8.17 -9.22 -14.42
CA ALA A 125 -8.01 -9.82 -15.75
C ALA A 125 -7.30 -8.87 -16.73
N ASN A 126 -7.65 -7.58 -16.72
CA ASN A 126 -6.99 -6.58 -17.58
C ASN A 126 -5.54 -6.35 -17.14
N LEU A 127 -5.26 -6.38 -15.83
CA LEU A 127 -3.90 -6.20 -15.32
C LEU A 127 -3.02 -7.44 -15.56
N ALA A 128 -3.59 -8.64 -15.53
CA ALA A 128 -2.89 -9.89 -15.82
C ALA A 128 -2.44 -9.98 -17.29
N THR A 129 -3.17 -9.37 -18.21
CA THR A 129 -2.86 -9.41 -19.65
C THR A 129 -2.27 -8.12 -20.20
N ILE A 130 -2.00 -7.13 -19.34
CA ILE A 130 -1.49 -5.81 -19.78
C ILE A 130 -0.20 -5.96 -20.59
N THR A 131 -0.20 -5.39 -21.78
CA THR A 131 0.97 -5.35 -22.67
C THR A 131 1.99 -4.32 -22.19
N GLU A 132 3.22 -4.40 -22.69
CA GLU A 132 4.24 -3.38 -22.39
C GLU A 132 3.86 -2.00 -22.97
N ALA A 133 3.19 -1.98 -24.13
CA ALA A 133 2.70 -0.74 -24.74
C ALA A 133 1.65 -0.08 -23.83
N GLU A 134 0.62 -0.82 -23.42
CA GLU A 134 -0.41 -0.31 -22.50
C GLU A 134 0.18 0.11 -21.15
N TRP A 135 1.14 -0.65 -20.60
CA TRP A 135 1.85 -0.24 -19.38
C TRP A 135 2.56 1.10 -19.56
N ASN A 136 3.19 1.30 -20.71
CA ASN A 136 3.90 2.54 -21.00
C ASN A 136 2.96 3.73 -21.15
N ASP A 137 1.81 3.53 -21.78
CA ASP A 137 0.81 4.57 -22.00
C ASP A 137 0.02 4.91 -20.73
N ARG A 138 -0.27 3.92 -19.88
CA ARG A 138 -1.12 4.08 -18.69
C ARG A 138 -0.41 4.61 -17.45
N PHE A 139 0.89 4.35 -17.29
CA PHE A 139 1.61 4.69 -16.04
C PHE A 139 2.73 5.74 -16.21
N PRO A 140 2.66 6.73 -17.13
CA PRO A 140 3.73 7.71 -17.29
C PRO A 140 3.94 8.49 -15.98
N ALA A 141 5.21 8.67 -15.59
CA ALA A 141 5.60 9.36 -14.36
C ALA A 141 4.91 8.89 -13.05
N SER A 142 4.31 7.70 -13.05
CA SER A 142 3.64 7.15 -11.85
C SER A 142 4.66 6.51 -10.91
N ALA A 143 4.41 6.58 -9.60
CA ALA A 143 5.16 5.82 -8.59
C ALA A 143 5.13 4.30 -8.86
N LEU A 144 4.09 3.80 -9.56
CA LEU A 144 4.00 2.40 -10.01
C LEU A 144 5.12 2.02 -10.99
N ARG A 145 5.88 2.96 -11.56
CA ARG A 145 7.08 2.63 -12.35
C ARG A 145 8.18 1.93 -11.53
N ARG A 146 8.06 1.88 -10.20
CA ARG A 146 8.90 1.05 -9.33
C ARG A 146 8.73 -0.46 -9.59
N ILE A 147 7.53 -0.89 -10.02
CA ILE A 147 7.25 -2.28 -10.41
C ILE A 147 7.47 -2.47 -11.92
N LYS A 148 7.82 -3.71 -12.31
CA LYS A 148 7.96 -4.07 -13.73
C LYS A 148 6.65 -4.70 -14.22
N PRO A 149 6.28 -4.56 -15.52
CA PRO A 149 5.05 -5.16 -16.05
C PRO A 149 4.89 -6.66 -15.74
N PRO A 150 5.93 -7.51 -15.86
CA PRO A 150 5.81 -8.93 -15.49
C PRO A 150 5.43 -9.14 -14.01
N MET A 151 5.84 -8.24 -13.10
CA MET A 151 5.47 -8.34 -11.70
C MET A 151 4.01 -7.97 -11.46
N LEU A 152 3.51 -6.93 -12.14
CA LEU A 152 2.09 -6.58 -12.06
C LEU A 152 1.23 -7.75 -12.55
N ARG A 153 1.59 -8.33 -13.70
CA ARG A 153 0.90 -9.50 -14.27
C ARG A 153 0.91 -10.68 -13.31
N ARG A 154 2.10 -11.07 -12.81
CA ARG A 154 2.26 -12.11 -11.78
C ARG A 154 1.36 -11.87 -10.57
N ASN A 155 1.32 -10.63 -10.05
CA ASN A 155 0.51 -10.32 -8.88
C ASN A 155 -0.98 -10.43 -9.18
N ALA A 156 -1.42 -9.96 -10.35
CA ALA A 156 -2.81 -10.06 -10.78
C ALA A 156 -3.25 -11.52 -11.00
N GLU A 157 -2.42 -12.33 -11.66
CA GLU A 157 -2.63 -13.77 -11.85
C GLU A 157 -2.74 -14.50 -10.51
N ALA A 158 -1.81 -14.22 -9.58
CA ALA A 158 -1.86 -14.81 -8.24
C ALA A 158 -3.14 -14.40 -7.47
N ALA A 159 -3.58 -13.15 -7.60
CA ALA A 159 -4.81 -12.69 -6.97
C ALA A 159 -6.06 -13.35 -7.58
N ILE A 160 -6.09 -13.56 -8.90
CA ILE A 160 -7.17 -14.31 -9.58
C ILE A 160 -7.23 -15.74 -9.05
N ALA A 161 -6.08 -16.44 -9.03
CA ALA A 161 -6.02 -17.83 -8.56
C ALA A 161 -6.47 -17.97 -7.09
N ALA A 162 -6.16 -16.99 -6.23
CA ALA A 162 -6.61 -16.98 -4.84
C ALA A 162 -8.16 -16.90 -4.71
N HIS A 163 -8.84 -16.17 -5.61
CA HIS A 163 -10.31 -16.08 -5.60
C HIS A 163 -10.99 -17.36 -6.05
N GLU A 164 -10.38 -18.12 -6.96
CA GLU A 164 -10.91 -19.40 -7.43
C GLU A 164 -10.89 -20.46 -6.31
N ILE A 165 -9.91 -20.37 -5.40
CA ILE A 165 -9.75 -21.28 -4.27
C ILE A 165 -10.66 -20.90 -3.09
N ALA A 166 -10.88 -19.61 -2.86
CA ALA A 166 -11.75 -19.11 -1.80
C ALA A 166 -12.49 -17.85 -2.29
N PRO A 167 -13.76 -17.96 -2.75
CA PRO A 167 -14.51 -16.81 -3.21
C PRO A 167 -14.65 -15.81 -2.05
N GLN A 168 -13.98 -14.67 -2.16
CA GLN A 168 -14.06 -13.61 -1.16
C GLN A 168 -15.44 -12.94 -1.26
N GLN A 169 -16.04 -12.61 -0.12
CA GLN A 169 -17.17 -11.68 -0.09
C GLN A 169 -16.75 -10.35 -0.73
N PRO A 170 -17.64 -9.66 -1.47
CA PRO A 170 -17.28 -8.43 -2.17
C PRO A 170 -16.61 -7.46 -1.20
N SER A 171 -15.35 -7.12 -1.50
CA SER A 171 -14.64 -6.07 -0.78
C SER A 171 -15.49 -4.81 -0.87
N ALA A 172 -15.79 -4.21 0.29
CA ALA A 172 -16.36 -2.87 0.35
C ALA A 172 -15.58 -2.00 -0.64
N GLU A 173 -16.33 -1.32 -1.49
CA GLU A 173 -15.88 -0.42 -2.54
C GLU A 173 -14.57 0.27 -2.13
N CYS A 174 -13.59 0.28 -3.02
CA CYS A 174 -12.49 1.24 -2.92
C CYS A 174 -13.15 2.61 -2.80
N TYR A 175 -13.25 3.13 -1.59
CA TYR A 175 -13.85 4.42 -1.32
C TYR A 175 -12.97 5.44 -2.02
N GLY A 176 -13.38 5.84 -3.21
CA GLY A 176 -12.92 7.04 -3.87
C GLY A 176 -13.34 8.22 -3.01
N HIS A 177 -12.44 8.62 -2.11
CA HIS A 177 -12.45 9.89 -1.40
C HIS A 177 -11.06 10.49 -1.51
#